data_AF-A0A0G0CTR8-F1
#
_entry.id   AF-A0A0G0CTR8-F1
#
_cell.length_a   1.000
_cell.length_b   1.000
_cell.length_c   1.000
_cell.angle_alpha   90.00
_cell.angle_beta   90.00
_cell.angle_gamma   90.00
#
_symmetry.space_group_name_H-M   'P 1'
#
loop_
_entity.id
_entity.type
_entity.pdbx_description
1 polymer ?
#
loop_
_entity_poly.entity_id
_entity_poly.type
_entity_poly.pdbx_seq_one_letter_code
_entity_poly.pdbx_strand_id
1 'polypeptide(L)'
;MMKKNVLWISSIVIMLLLFVAYIQNGDICYSRSWCNNLWDTINIVSEIILIFIPVFIFSLITYKMREEVFQSWWRFARWFVPVIMLVTFLIYSQHQGGGMGISGAISSGFNDLIVGIFYVIFIITSAIKIALAYRRKK
;
A
#
# COMPACT_ATOMS: atom_id res chain seq x y z
N MET A 1 6.57 -19.44 -2.71
CA MET A 1 5.26 -18.94 -2.26
C MET A 1 4.29 -19.14 -3.41
N MET A 2 3.17 -19.81 -3.17
CA MET A 2 2.20 -20.11 -4.24
C MET A 2 1.43 -18.84 -4.63
N LYS A 3 1.10 -18.69 -5.93
CA LYS A 3 0.23 -17.61 -6.46
C LYS A 3 -1.05 -17.42 -5.65
N LYS A 4 -1.67 -18.54 -5.27
CA LYS A 4 -2.91 -18.57 -4.47
C LYS A 4 -2.74 -17.86 -3.12
N ASN A 5 -1.60 -18.05 -2.46
CA ASN A 5 -1.36 -17.44 -1.15
C ASN A 5 -1.22 -15.92 -1.27
N VAL A 6 -0.50 -15.43 -2.28
CA VAL A 6 -0.35 -13.97 -2.50
C VAL A 6 -1.69 -13.32 -2.78
N LEU A 7 -2.52 -13.96 -3.61
CA LEU A 7 -3.86 -13.46 -3.94
C LEU A 7 -4.80 -13.49 -2.72
N TRP A 8 -4.81 -14.58 -1.95
CA TRP A 8 -5.59 -14.65 -0.71
C TRP A 8 -5.18 -13.60 0.32
N ILE A 9 -3.88 -13.47 0.57
CA ILE A 9 -3.34 -12.49 1.52
C ILE A 9 -3.72 -11.08 1.08
N SER A 10 -3.45 -10.72 -0.18
CA SER A 10 -3.79 -9.39 -0.70
C SER A 10 -5.29 -9.12 -0.71
N SER A 11 -6.14 -10.14 -0.97
CA SER A 11 -7.59 -10.01 -0.89
C SER A 11 -8.09 -9.78 0.55
N ILE A 12 -7.56 -10.51 1.53
CA ILE A 12 -7.92 -10.33 2.95
C ILE A 12 -7.51 -8.93 3.42
N VAL A 13 -6.31 -8.49 3.05
CA VAL A 13 -5.79 -7.17 3.41
C VAL A 13 -6.63 -6.05 2.79
N ILE A 14 -7.08 -6.19 1.53
CA ILE A 14 -7.99 -5.22 0.91
C ILE A 14 -9.35 -5.22 1.58
N MET A 15 -9.92 -6.39 1.91
CA MET A 15 -11.19 -6.44 2.64
C MET A 15 -11.09 -5.75 4.00
N LEU A 16 -9.98 -5.95 4.72
CA LEU A 16 -9.71 -5.25 5.97
C LEU A 16 -9.63 -3.73 5.77
N LEU A 17 -8.95 -3.27 4.71
CA LEU A 17 -8.87 -1.84 4.39
C LEU A 17 -10.25 -1.25 4.08
N LEU A 18 -11.07 -1.94 3.28
CA LEU A 18 -12.43 -1.50 2.97
C LEU A 18 -13.32 -1.45 4.22
N PHE A 19 -13.17 -2.42 5.12
CA PHE A 19 -13.89 -2.44 6.39
C PHE A 19 -13.51 -1.26 7.28
N VAL A 20 -12.21 -0.96 7.38
CA VAL A 20 -11.70 0.23 8.09
C VAL A 20 -12.27 1.50 7.45
N ALA A 21 -12.17 1.64 6.12
CA ALA A 21 -12.70 2.78 5.37
C ALA A 21 -14.21 2.98 5.60
N TYR A 22 -14.98 1.89 5.66
CA TYR A 22 -16.41 1.92 5.94
C TYR A 22 -16.70 2.44 7.35
N ILE A 23 -15.95 2.00 8.37
CA ILE A 23 -16.10 2.50 9.74
C ILE A 23 -15.78 3.99 9.82
N GLN A 24 -14.81 4.52 9.06
CA GLN A 24 -14.47 5.97 9.11
C GLN A 24 -15.56 6.85 8.55
N ASN A 25 -16.24 6.39 7.51
CA ASN A 25 -17.32 7.14 6.90
C ASN A 25 -18.65 7.02 7.67
N GLY A 26 -18.72 6.15 8.68
CA GLY A 26 -19.88 6.04 9.56
C GLY A 26 -19.79 6.97 10.76
N ASP A 27 -20.93 7.56 11.16
CA ASP A 27 -21.05 8.45 12.34
C ASP A 27 -20.76 7.77 13.70
N ILE A 28 -20.31 6.51 13.68
CA ILE A 28 -20.11 5.64 14.86
C ILE A 28 -19.09 6.26 15.84
N CYS A 29 -18.19 7.13 15.37
CA CYS A 29 -17.13 7.70 16.19
C CYS A 29 -17.25 9.19 16.53
N TYR A 30 -18.37 9.85 16.22
CA TYR A 30 -18.48 11.29 16.43
C TYR A 30 -18.48 11.72 17.91
N SER A 31 -18.80 10.85 18.88
CA SER A 31 -19.01 11.26 20.29
C SER A 31 -18.08 10.64 21.33
N ARG A 32 -17.11 9.81 20.94
CA ARG A 32 -16.33 8.99 21.89
C ARG A 32 -14.82 9.26 21.79
N SER A 33 -14.25 9.83 22.85
CA SER A 33 -12.82 10.19 22.95
C SER A 33 -11.85 9.01 22.75
N TRP A 34 -12.24 7.79 23.17
CA TRP A 34 -11.46 6.59 22.90
C TRP A 34 -11.39 6.24 21.41
N CYS A 35 -12.34 6.70 20.60
CA CYS A 35 -12.28 6.52 19.16
C CYS A 35 -11.25 7.45 18.50
N ASN A 36 -11.04 8.67 19.01
CA ASN A 36 -10.06 9.61 18.41
C ASN A 36 -8.61 9.09 18.46
N ASN A 37 -8.19 8.48 19.57
CA ASN A 37 -6.84 7.90 19.64
C ASN A 37 -6.69 6.65 18.75
N LEU A 38 -7.79 5.90 18.60
CA LEU A 38 -7.85 4.75 17.72
C LEU A 38 -7.82 5.20 16.25
N TRP A 39 -8.40 6.36 15.94
CA TRP A 39 -8.41 6.97 14.62
C TRP A 39 -7.03 7.35 14.10
N ASP A 40 -6.20 8.00 14.91
CA ASP A 40 -4.85 8.39 14.50
C ASP A 40 -4.00 7.16 14.16
N THR A 41 -4.13 6.09 14.94
CA THR A 41 -3.45 4.83 14.67
C THR A 41 -3.98 4.17 13.40
N ILE A 42 -5.29 4.18 13.19
CA ILE A 42 -5.94 3.64 12.00
C ILE A 42 -5.48 4.38 10.74
N ASN A 43 -5.36 5.71 10.77
CA ASN A 43 -4.96 6.49 9.60
C ASN A 43 -3.55 6.09 9.13
N ILE A 44 -2.58 6.00 10.03
CA ILE A 44 -1.21 5.56 9.69
C ILE A 44 -1.23 4.14 9.10
N VAL A 45 -1.99 3.22 9.72
CA VAL A 45 -2.11 1.84 9.24
C VAL A 45 -2.79 1.79 7.87
N SER A 46 -3.79 2.62 7.62
CA SER A 46 -4.50 2.68 6.33
C SER A 46 -3.57 3.12 5.19
N GLU A 47 -2.73 4.13 5.42
CA GLU A 47 -1.73 4.62 4.45
C GLU A 47 -0.68 3.53 4.11
N ILE A 48 -0.24 2.78 5.13
CA ILE A 48 0.69 1.66 4.92
C ILE A 48 0.03 0.54 4.11
N ILE A 49 -1.26 0.28 4.33
CA ILE A 49 -1.97 -0.81 3.67
C ILE A 49 -2.32 -0.46 2.21
N LEU A 50 -2.36 0.82 1.81
CA LEU A 50 -2.64 1.23 0.43
C LEU A 50 -1.72 0.58 -0.61
N ILE A 51 -0.48 0.19 -0.23
CA ILE A 51 0.47 -0.45 -1.15
C ILE A 51 -0.02 -1.84 -1.60
N PHE A 52 -0.92 -2.45 -0.84
CA PHE A 52 -1.50 -3.73 -1.20
C PHE A 52 -2.47 -3.63 -2.38
N ILE A 53 -2.99 -2.44 -2.71
CA ILE A 53 -3.84 -2.23 -3.89
C ILE A 53 -3.08 -2.53 -5.19
N PRO A 54 -1.95 -1.86 -5.50
CA PRO A 54 -1.19 -2.20 -6.71
C PRO A 54 -0.62 -3.63 -6.65
N VAL A 55 -0.23 -4.13 -5.46
CA VAL A 55 0.20 -5.54 -5.30
C VAL A 55 -0.90 -6.52 -5.69
N PHE A 56 -2.15 -6.27 -5.28
CA PHE A 56 -3.30 -7.09 -5.64
C PHE A 56 -3.58 -7.04 -7.14
N ILE A 57 -3.60 -5.84 -7.73
CA ILE A 57 -3.80 -5.67 -9.18
C ILE A 57 -2.76 -6.45 -9.97
N PHE A 58 -1.46 -6.29 -9.65
CA PHE A 58 -0.40 -7.04 -10.33
C PHE A 58 -0.46 -8.54 -10.02
N SER A 59 -0.86 -8.94 -8.81
CA SER A 59 -1.08 -10.36 -8.48
C SER A 59 -2.21 -10.96 -9.33
N LEU A 60 -3.31 -10.23 -9.58
CA LEU A 60 -4.40 -10.68 -10.45
C LEU A 60 -3.94 -10.80 -11.90
N ILE A 61 -3.19 -9.81 -12.41
CA ILE A 61 -2.64 -9.84 -13.77
C ILE A 61 -1.70 -11.04 -13.93
N THR A 62 -0.78 -11.25 -13.00
CA THR A 62 0.22 -12.32 -13.06
C THR A 62 -0.36 -13.70 -12.70
N TYR A 63 -1.53 -13.77 -12.06
CA TYR A 63 -2.21 -15.04 -11.77
C TYR A 63 -2.58 -15.81 -13.04
N LYS A 64 -3.06 -15.10 -14.06
CA LYS A 64 -3.38 -15.67 -15.39
C LYS A 64 -2.14 -15.98 -16.24
N MET A 65 -0.94 -15.59 -15.81
CA MET A 65 0.31 -15.79 -16.55
C MET A 65 1.07 -17.05 -16.11
N ARG A 66 2.08 -17.45 -16.89
CA ARG A 66 2.97 -18.57 -16.53
C ARG A 66 3.64 -18.32 -15.17
N GLU A 67 3.90 -19.40 -14.43
CA GLU A 67 4.49 -19.34 -13.08
C GLU A 67 5.81 -18.57 -13.02
N GLU A 68 6.64 -18.69 -14.05
CA GLU A 68 7.92 -17.99 -14.16
C GLU A 68 7.79 -16.46 -14.16
N VAL A 69 6.74 -15.92 -14.83
CA VAL A 69 6.48 -14.48 -14.90
C VAL A 69 6.10 -13.96 -13.52
N PHE A 70 5.20 -14.68 -12.84
CA PHE A 70 4.83 -14.39 -11.46
C PHE A 70 6.04 -14.43 -10.53
N GLN A 71 6.89 -15.46 -10.62
CA GLN A 71 8.08 -15.55 -9.77
C GLN A 71 9.07 -14.40 -10.01
N SER A 72 9.25 -13.97 -11.27
CA SER A 72 10.13 -12.85 -11.60
C SER A 72 9.65 -11.53 -11.00
N TRP A 73 8.34 -11.26 -11.12
CA TRP A 73 7.70 -10.11 -10.48
C TRP A 73 7.72 -10.22 -8.95
N TRP A 74 7.36 -11.38 -8.40
CA TRP A 74 7.25 -11.60 -6.96
C TRP A 74 8.60 -11.46 -6.23
N ARG A 75 9.71 -11.85 -6.86
CA ARG A 75 11.06 -11.63 -6.31
C ARG A 75 11.35 -10.14 -6.08
N PHE A 76 10.86 -9.26 -6.96
CA PHE A 76 10.96 -7.81 -6.78
C PHE A 76 9.98 -7.32 -5.70
N ALA A 77 8.69 -7.67 -5.85
CA ALA A 77 7.65 -7.19 -4.95
C ALA A 77 7.90 -7.57 -3.48
N ARG A 78 8.41 -8.77 -3.22
CA ARG A 78 8.73 -9.24 -1.86
C ARG A 78 9.70 -8.32 -1.12
N TRP A 79 10.65 -7.70 -1.81
CA TRP A 79 11.63 -6.81 -1.18
C TRP A 79 11.18 -5.35 -1.23
N PHE A 80 10.55 -4.92 -2.31
CA PHE A 80 10.16 -3.54 -2.48
C PHE A 80 8.96 -3.14 -1.61
N VAL A 81 7.99 -4.04 -1.40
CA VAL A 81 6.80 -3.76 -0.59
C VAL A 81 7.19 -3.44 0.87
N PRO A 82 8.02 -4.24 1.58
CA PRO A 82 8.49 -3.87 2.92
C PRO A 82 9.23 -2.53 2.96
N VAL A 83 9.99 -2.19 1.91
CA VAL A 83 10.69 -0.89 1.84
C VAL A 83 9.69 0.26 1.77
N ILE A 84 8.65 0.16 0.94
CA ILE A 84 7.58 1.18 0.90
C ILE A 84 6.90 1.27 2.26
N MET A 85 6.51 0.13 2.85
CA MET A 85 5.88 0.12 4.17
C MET A 85 6.75 0.80 5.23
N LEU A 86 8.05 0.55 5.23
CA LEU A 86 9.00 1.16 6.17
C LEU A 86 9.12 2.67 5.93
N VAL A 87 9.26 3.11 4.68
CA VAL A 87 9.34 4.53 4.33
C VAL A 87 8.05 5.26 4.72
N THR A 88 6.88 4.71 4.38
CA THR A 88 5.58 5.22 4.79
C THR A 88 5.47 5.28 6.31
N PHE A 89 5.83 4.21 7.03
CA PHE A 89 5.81 4.21 8.49
C PHE A 89 6.71 5.29 9.10
N LEU A 90 7.95 5.45 8.61
CA LEU A 90 8.87 6.47 9.11
C LEU A 90 8.34 7.88 8.88
N ILE A 91 7.74 8.13 7.72
CA ILE A 91 7.15 9.43 7.37
C ILE A 91 5.97 9.76 8.28
N TYR A 92 5.00 8.85 8.41
CA TYR A 92 3.77 9.11 9.16
C TYR A 92 3.92 8.95 10.68
N SER A 93 4.92 8.20 11.16
CA SER A 93 5.20 8.09 12.60
C SER A 93 5.77 9.37 13.22
N GLN A 94 6.42 10.23 12.43
CA GLN A 94 6.97 11.50 12.91
C GLN A 94 5.93 12.63 13.04
N HIS A 95 4.71 12.44 12.51
CA HIS A 95 3.70 13.51 12.39
C HIS A 95 2.72 13.61 13.57
N GLN A 96 2.95 12.92 14.69
CA GLN A 96 2.09 13.03 15.88
C GLN A 96 2.23 14.37 16.65
N GLY A 97 3.10 15.29 16.22
CA GLY A 97 3.33 16.55 16.92
C GLY A 97 3.45 17.76 15.99
N GLY A 98 2.35 18.50 15.82
CA GLY A 98 2.41 19.95 15.63
C GLY A 98 2.34 20.47 14.20
N GLY A 99 1.23 21.14 13.88
CA GLY A 99 1.18 22.11 12.78
C GLY A 99 -0.18 22.30 12.14
N MET A 100 -1.22 22.72 12.88
CA MET A 100 -2.38 23.36 12.25
C MET A 100 -1.91 24.69 11.63
N GLY A 101 -1.51 24.68 10.37
CA GLY A 101 -1.00 25.85 9.65
C GLY A 101 -0.43 25.50 8.27
N ILE A 102 -0.05 26.53 7.50
CA ILE A 102 0.49 26.39 6.14
C ILE A 102 1.74 25.48 6.12
N SER A 103 2.56 25.50 7.17
CA SER A 103 3.73 24.64 7.32
C SER A 103 3.38 23.15 7.41
N GLY A 104 2.30 22.79 8.11
CA GLY A 104 1.83 21.40 8.21
C GLY A 104 1.21 20.88 6.91
N ALA A 105 0.52 21.75 6.17
CA ALA A 105 0.00 21.40 4.84
C ALA A 105 1.14 21.13 3.83
N ILE A 106 2.21 21.94 3.88
CA ILE A 106 3.39 21.77 3.02
C ILE A 106 4.16 20.50 3.38
N SER A 107 4.34 20.18 4.67
CA SER A 107 5.02 18.95 5.07
C SER A 107 4.24 17.70 4.67
N SER A 108 2.90 17.72 4.82
CA SER A 108 2.04 16.62 4.35
C SER A 108 2.14 16.43 2.84
N GLY A 109 2.08 17.51 2.05
CA GLY A 109 2.19 17.40 0.59
C GLY A 109 3.54 16.86 0.12
N PHE A 110 4.63 17.18 0.81
CA PHE A 110 5.96 16.64 0.49
C PHE A 110 6.08 15.15 0.84
N ASN A 111 5.49 14.73 1.95
CA ASN A 111 5.40 13.31 2.34
C ASN A 111 4.63 12.48 1.32
N ASP A 112 3.46 12.97 0.91
CA ASP A 112 2.61 12.31 -0.08
C ASP A 112 3.32 12.23 -1.44
N LEU A 113 4.12 13.24 -1.79
CA LEU A 113 4.96 13.23 -3.00
C LEU A 113 6.04 12.14 -2.91
N ILE A 114 6.74 12.01 -1.79
CA ILE A 114 7.75 10.96 -1.61
C ILE A 114 7.10 9.58 -1.76
N VAL A 115 6.02 9.33 -1.00
CA VAL A 115 5.30 8.06 -1.08
C VAL A 115 4.78 7.80 -2.50
N GLY A 116 4.22 8.83 -3.16
CA GLY A 116 3.77 8.76 -4.55
C GLY A 116 4.87 8.35 -5.52
N ILE A 117 6.09 8.90 -5.39
CA ILE A 117 7.24 8.50 -6.20
C ILE A 117 7.56 7.01 -6.02
N PHE A 118 7.57 6.52 -4.79
CA PHE A 118 7.80 5.09 -4.51
C PHE A 118 6.73 4.20 -5.16
N TYR A 119 5.46 4.62 -5.14
CA TYR A 119 4.38 3.91 -5.83
C TYR A 119 4.56 3.89 -7.33
N VAL A 120 4.92 5.02 -7.93
CA VAL A 120 5.20 5.12 -9.38
C VAL A 120 6.37 4.19 -9.75
N ILE A 121 7.46 4.21 -8.99
CA ILE A 121 8.61 3.31 -9.20
C ILE A 121 8.17 1.84 -9.10
N PHE A 122 7.37 1.50 -8.10
CA PHE A 122 6.84 0.15 -7.92
C PHE A 122 6.00 -0.30 -9.13
N ILE A 123 5.10 0.54 -9.60
CA ILE A 123 4.20 0.27 -10.73
C ILE A 123 5.01 0.09 -12.02
N ILE A 124 5.90 1.03 -12.34
CA ILE A 124 6.73 0.99 -13.54
C ILE A 124 7.64 -0.25 -13.52
N THR A 125 8.33 -0.49 -12.41
CA THR A 125 9.25 -1.64 -12.31
C THR A 125 8.49 -2.96 -12.38
N SER A 126 7.32 -3.06 -11.74
CA SER A 126 6.46 -4.23 -11.83
C SER A 126 6.03 -4.49 -13.27
N ALA A 127 5.54 -3.46 -13.97
CA ALA A 127 5.12 -3.55 -15.37
C ALA A 127 6.28 -3.98 -16.29
N ILE A 128 7.47 -3.38 -16.14
CA ILE A 128 8.66 -3.74 -16.92
C ILE A 128 9.06 -5.20 -16.67
N LYS A 129 9.13 -5.65 -15.41
CA LYS A 129 9.49 -7.04 -15.06
C LYS A 129 8.51 -8.04 -15.65
N ILE A 130 7.21 -7.75 -15.57
CA ILE A 130 6.15 -8.58 -16.15
C ILE A 130 6.28 -8.61 -17.67
N ALA A 131 6.43 -7.46 -18.32
CA ALA A 131 6.54 -7.36 -19.77
C ALA A 131 7.79 -8.06 -20.33
N LEU A 132 8.95 -7.90 -19.69
CA LEU A 132 10.19 -8.56 -20.09
C LEU A 132 10.10 -10.08 -19.92
N ALA A 133 9.55 -10.55 -18.80
CA ALA A 133 9.37 -11.98 -18.56
C ALA A 133 8.35 -12.60 -19.53
N TYR A 134 7.30 -11.85 -19.91
CA TYR A 134 6.33 -12.27 -20.91
C TYR A 134 6.95 -12.38 -22.32
N ARG A 135 7.75 -11.37 -22.74
CA ARG A 135 8.38 -11.35 -24.06
C ARG A 135 9.43 -12.45 -24.28
N ARG A 136 10.19 -12.84 -23.26
CA ARG A 136 11.23 -13.88 -23.37
C ARG A 136 10.69 -15.30 -23.60
N LYS A 137 9.37 -15.49 -23.50
CA LYS A 137 8.73 -16.81 -23.48
C LYS A 137 7.59 -16.95 -24.50
N LYS A 138 7.38 -15.91 -25.32
CA LYS A 138 6.63 -15.99 -26.57
C LYS A 138 7.60 -16.43 -27.65
#